data_AF-M1J4M5-F1
#
_entry.id   AF-M1J4M5-F1
#
_cell.length_a   1.000
_cell.length_b   1.000
_cell.length_c   1.000
_cell.angle_alpha   90.00
_cell.angle_beta   90.00
_cell.angle_gamma   90.00
#
_symmetry.space_group_name_H-M   'P 1'
#
loop_
_entity.id
_entity.type
_entity.pdbx_description
1 polymer ?
#
loop_
_entity_poly.entity_id
_entity_poly.type
_entity_poly.pdbx_seq_one_letter_code
_entity_poly.pdbx_strand_id
1 'polypeptide(L)' 'MFEESRVTRNYRITIPATIRQKLGIRVGDKLIVYTEGDKIILVKKKGDLVSLNLKLGRKFTDEEVNKVIEEAGEEVGGSC' A
#
# COMPACT_ATOMS: atom_id res chain seq x y z
N MET A 1 -2.53 4.69 -17.87
CA MET A 1 -3.47 5.82 -17.69
C MET A 1 -2.76 6.85 -16.84
N PHE A 2 -2.68 8.09 -17.32
CA PHE A 2 -2.08 9.21 -16.62
C PHE A 2 -3.04 10.38 -16.71
N GLU A 3 -3.23 11.08 -15.60
CA GLU A 3 -4.02 12.30 -15.51
C GLU A 3 -3.14 13.33 -14.79
N GLU A 4 -3.10 14.56 -15.31
CA GLU A 4 -2.38 15.65 -14.66
C GLU A 4 -3.21 16.26 -13.54
N SER A 5 -2.55 16.70 -12.46
CA SER A 5 -3.20 17.38 -11.36
C SER A 5 -2.35 18.59 -10.97
N ARG A 6 -2.99 19.75 -10.84
CA ARG A 6 -2.30 20.98 -10.43
C ARG A 6 -2.11 21.00 -8.92
N VAL A 7 -0.93 21.45 -8.51
CA VAL A 7 -0.64 21.72 -7.10
C VAL A 7 -1.37 23.00 -6.71
N THR A 8 -2.21 22.92 -5.68
CA THR A 8 -2.96 24.07 -5.14
C THR A 8 -2.26 24.63 -3.90
N ARG A 9 -2.88 25.62 -3.23
CA ARG A 9 -2.38 26.18 -1.96
C ARG A 9 -2.05 25.07 -0.95
N ASN A 10 -1.00 25.32 -0.17
CA ASN A 10 -0.44 24.38 0.81
C ASN A 10 -0.02 23.05 0.18
N TYR A 11 0.46 23.08 -1.07
CA TYR A 11 0.98 21.90 -1.79
C TYR A 11 -0.01 20.74 -1.92
N ARG A 12 -1.32 21.03 -1.89
CA ARG A 12 -2.35 19.99 -2.02
C ARG A 12 -2.52 19.60 -3.48
N ILE A 13 -2.42 18.30 -3.75
CA ILE A 13 -2.76 17.68 -5.03
C ILE A 13 -4.11 16.97 -4.91
N THR A 14 -4.91 17.06 -5.97
CA THR A 14 -6.16 16.30 -6.03
C THR A 14 -5.90 15.00 -6.78
N ILE A 15 -6.25 13.87 -6.18
CA ILE A 15 -6.22 12.58 -6.89
C ILE A 15 -7.43 12.54 -7.85
N PRO A 16 -7.22 12.47 -9.17
CA PRO A 16 -8.30 12.43 -10.15
C PRO A 16 -9.29 11.30 -9.91
N ALA A 17 -10.54 11.49 -10.35
CA ALA A 17 -11.64 10.57 -10.06
C ALA A 17 -11.36 9.14 -10.56
N THR A 18 -10.75 8.98 -11.73
CA THR A 18 -10.45 7.66 -12.30
C THR A 18 -9.42 6.92 -11.47
N ILE A 19 -8.37 7.62 -11.02
CA ILE A 19 -7.32 7.07 -10.16
C ILE A 19 -7.89 6.69 -8.80
N ARG A 20 -8.74 7.54 -8.18
CA ARG A 20 -9.40 7.23 -6.90
C ARG A 20 -10.24 5.96 -6.97
N GLN A 21 -11.04 5.80 -8.02
CA GLN A 21 -11.90 4.64 -8.21
C GLN A 21 -11.07 3.36 -8.38
N LYS A 22 -10.02 3.42 -9.21
CA LYS A 22 -9.13 2.28 -9.44
C LYS A 22 -8.39 1.83 -8.18
N LEU A 23 -7.93 2.77 -7.37
CA LEU A 23 -7.24 2.48 -6.10
C LEU A 23 -8.21 2.24 -4.92
N GLY A 24 -9.51 2.42 -5.13
CA GLY A 24 -10.53 2.28 -4.10
C GLY A 24 -10.33 3.23 -2.92
N ILE A 25 -9.82 4.44 -3.15
CA ILE A 25 -9.57 5.45 -2.10
C ILE A 25 -10.88 6.15 -1.74
N ARG A 26 -11.21 6.17 -0.45
CA ARG A 26 -12.40 6.81 0.13
C ARG A 26 -11.99 7.90 1.13
N VAL A 27 -12.93 8.78 1.45
CA VAL A 27 -12.72 9.80 2.48
C VAL A 27 -12.44 9.12 3.82
N GLY A 28 -11.38 9.53 4.52
CA GLY A 28 -10.93 8.93 5.78
C GLY A 28 -9.81 7.89 5.62
N ASP A 29 -9.52 7.45 4.40
CA ASP A 29 -8.38 6.56 4.15
C ASP A 29 -7.04 7.26 4.43
N LYS A 30 -6.10 6.52 5.03
CA LYS A 30 -4.72 6.97 5.21
C LYS A 30 -3.86 6.44 4.07
N LEU A 31 -3.04 7.33 3.49
CA LEU A 31 -2.05 6.98 2.48
C LEU A 31 -0.65 7.10 3.07
N ILE A 32 0.22 6.18 2.71
CA ILE A 32 1.66 6.29 2.94
C ILE A 32 2.26 6.97 1.72
N VAL A 33 3.10 7.98 1.95
CA VAL A 33 3.76 8.77 0.91
C VAL A 33 5.26 8.65 1.11
N TYR A 34 5.97 8.23 0.07
CA TYR A 34 7.43 8.17 0.07
C TYR A 34 7.97 8.45 -1.33
N THR A 35 9.27 8.74 -1.42
CA THR A 35 9.96 9.03 -2.67
C THR A 35 10.83 7.84 -3.09
N GLU A 36 10.77 7.48 -4.36
CA GLU A 36 11.67 6.49 -4.98
C GLU A 36 12.34 7.17 -6.19
N GLY A 37 13.57 7.67 -6.00
CA GLY A 37 14.24 8.54 -6.98
C GLY A 37 13.47 9.85 -7.19
N ASP A 38 13.19 10.20 -8.45
CA ASP A 38 12.44 11.39 -8.84
C ASP A 38 10.91 11.20 -8.82
N LYS A 39 10.42 10.11 -8.23
CA LYS A 39 9.00 9.75 -8.21
C LYS A 39 8.45 9.81 -6.79
N ILE A 40 7.21 10.29 -6.67
CA ILE A 40 6.42 10.18 -5.44
C ILE A 40 5.53 8.95 -5.56
N ILE A 41 5.62 8.05 -4.59
CA ILE A 41 4.80 6.84 -4.49
C ILE A 41 3.77 7.03 -3.37
N LEU A 42 2.49 6.83 -3.71
CA LEU A 42 1.39 6.85 -2.75
C LEU A 42 0.79 5.46 -2.65
N VAL A 43 0.78 4.90 -1.45
CA VAL A 43 0.23 3.56 -1.17
C VAL A 43 -0.91 3.68 -0.18
N LYS A 44 -2.07 3.09 -0.51
CA LYS A 44 -3.19 3.00 0.44
C LYS A 44 -2.80 2.10 1.60
N LYS A 45 -2.88 2.60 2.83
CA LYS A 45 -2.59 1.81 4.03
C LYS A 45 -3.70 0.77 4.23
N LYS A 46 -3.41 -0.50 3.94
CA LYS A 46 -4.28 -1.65 4.27
C LYS A 46 -3.75 -2.35 5.52
N GLY A 47 -4.45 -2.22 6.65
CA GLY A 47 -4.10 -2.91 7.91
C GLY A 47 -2.67 -2.67 8.43
N ASP A 48 -2.28 -3.44 9.45
CA ASP A 48 -0.96 -3.38 10.08
C ASP A 48 0.18 -3.95 9.22
N LEU A 49 -0.14 -4.73 8.17
CA LEU A 49 0.85 -5.35 7.28
C LEU A 49 1.69 -4.33 6.49
N VAL A 50 1.09 -3.26 5.97
CA VAL A 50 1.87 -2.26 5.21
C VAL A 50 2.89 -1.55 6.12
N SER A 51 2.57 -1.39 7.42
CA SER A 51 3.52 -0.87 8.41
C SER A 51 4.67 -1.84 8.72
N LEU A 52 4.45 -3.16 8.62
CA LEU A 52 5.51 -4.17 8.77
C LEU A 52 6.49 -4.10 7.58
N ASN A 53 5.99 -4.04 6.34
CA ASN A 53 6.84 -3.97 5.15
C ASN A 53 7.69 -2.69 5.07
N LEU A 54 7.12 -1.53 5.44
CA LEU A 54 7.89 -0.28 5.46
C LEU A 54 9.00 -0.29 6.52
N LYS A 55 8.74 -0.88 7.70
CA LYS A 55 9.74 -0.99 8.78
C LYS A 55 10.87 -1.97 8.43
N LEU A 56 10.57 -3.03 7.67
CA LEU A 56 11.55 -4.07 7.32
C LEU A 56 12.35 -3.76 6.04
N GLY A 57 12.05 -2.68 5.31
CA GLY A 57 12.72 -2.37 4.05
C GLY A 57 12.54 -3.43 2.96
N ARG A 58 11.55 -4.32 3.11
CA ARG A 58 11.26 -5.44 2.21
C ARG A 58 9.89 -5.24 1.55
N LYS A 59 9.85 -5.29 0.22
CA LYS A 59 8.61 -5.28 -0.59
C LYS A 59 8.02 -6.69 -0.57
N PHE A 60 7.37 -7.10 0.52
CA PHE A 60 6.58 -8.34 0.49
C PHE A 60 5.26 -8.07 -0.25
N THR A 61 4.95 -8.86 -1.26
CA THR A 61 3.61 -8.86 -1.86
C THR A 61 2.64 -9.60 -0.95
N ASP A 62 1.34 -9.26 -1.03
CA ASP A 62 0.28 -9.95 -0.27
C ASP A 62 0.32 -11.49 -0.51
N GLU A 63 0.81 -11.91 -1.67
CA GLU A 63 1.00 -13.32 -2.06
C GLU A 63 2.11 -14.02 -1.25
N GLU A 64 3.25 -13.37 -1.03
CA GLU A 64 4.33 -13.93 -0.22
C GLU A 64 3.92 -14.03 1.26
N VAL A 65 3.16 -13.06 1.75
CA VAL A 65 2.67 -13.09 3.13
C VAL A 65 1.66 -14.21 3.33
N ASN A 66 0.74 -14.40 2.38
CA ASN A 66 -0.20 -15.52 2.43
C ASN A 66 0.52 -16.87 2.38
N LYS A 67 1.54 -17.00 1.53
CA LYS A 67 2.34 -18.23 1.45
C LYS A 67 3.03 -18.57 2.77
N VAL A 68 3.62 -17.57 3.44
CA VAL A 68 4.26 -17.77 4.75
C VAL A 68 3.23 -18.11 5.84
N ILE A 69 2.03 -17.53 5.80
CA ILE A 69 0.95 -17.85 6.75
C ILE A 69 0.43 -19.28 6.52
N GLU A 70 0.27 -19.69 5.26
CA GLU A 70 -0.11 -21.07 4.91
C GLU A 70 0.96 -22.07 5.34
N GLU A 71 2.23 -21.82 5.00
CA GLU A 71 3.36 -22.68 5.38
C GLU A 71 3.48 -22.81 6.91
N ALA A 72 3.34 -21.69 7.65
CA ALA A 72 3.33 -21.72 9.11
C ALA A 72 2.11 -22.48 9.66
N GLY A 73 0.95 -22.40 9.01
CA GLY A 73 -0.27 -23.11 9.40
C GLY A 73 -0.16 -24.64 9.25
N GLU A 74 0.60 -25.12 8.27
CA GLU A 74 0.83 -26.56 8.06
C GLU A 74 1.79 -27.15 9.10
N GLU A 75 2.81 -26.40 9.56
CA GLU A 75 3.75 -26.86 10.59
C GLU A 75 3.09 -27.02 11.98
N VAL A 76 2.11 -26.18 12.33
CA VAL A 76 1.40 -26.30 13.62
C VAL A 76 0.33 -27.40 13.61
N GLY A 77 -0.13 -27.81 12.42
CA GLY A 77 -1.13 -28.88 12.25
C GLY A 77 -0.57 -30.30 12.31
N GLY A 78 0.75 -30.46 12.30
CA GLY A 78 1.44 -31.77 12.29
C GLY A 78 1.83 -32.32 13.66
N SER A 79 1.47 -31.65 14.76
CA SER A 79 1.75 -32.14 16.12
C SER A 79 0.44 -32.39 16.88
N CYS A 80 -0.30 -33.40 16.46
CA CYS A 80 -1.34 -34.04 17.26
C CYS A 80 -1.26 -35.55 17.09
#